data_AF-A0A838HLB8-F1
#
_entry.id   AF-A0A838HLB8-F1
#
_cell.length_a   1.000
_cell.length_b   1.000
_cell.length_c   1.000
_cell.angle_alpha   90.00
_cell.angle_beta   90.00
_cell.angle_gamma   90.00
#
_symmetry.space_group_name_H-M   'P 1'
#
loop_
_entity.id
_entity.type
_entity.pdbx_description
1 polymer ?
#
loop_
_entity_poly.entity_id
_entity_poly.type
_entity_poly.pdbx_seq_one_letter_code
_entity_poly.pdbx_strand_id
1 'polypeptide(L)'
;MGSDEGLIPDEPSWDTLSAVDIGTGSVVWAVRTADPIGGTLATAGGLVFAGENSGWFRAYDAATGELLWEFQCGAGVNAPPVTFSLDGEQLVAVAAGGSFYDGHLGDAVVVFGLPKPYEPLP
;
A
#
# COMPACT_ATOMS: atom_id res chain seq x y z
N MET A 1 -19.35 13.76 -14.95
CA MET A 1 -18.18 14.59 -15.30
C MET A 1 -16.98 13.75 -14.91
N GLY A 2 -16.45 12.86 -15.76
CA GLY A 2 -15.67 13.17 -16.95
C GLY A 2 -14.19 12.95 -16.60
N SER A 3 -13.78 11.70 -16.38
CA SER A 3 -12.40 11.33 -16.01
C SER A 3 -11.42 11.35 -17.19
N ASP A 4 -11.90 11.67 -18.40
CA ASP A 4 -11.11 11.68 -19.63
C ASP A 4 -10.48 13.05 -19.95
N GLU A 5 -10.67 14.08 -19.12
CA GLU A 5 -10.08 15.39 -19.38
C GLU A 5 -8.66 15.50 -18.80
N GLY A 6 -7.70 14.81 -19.42
CA GLY A 6 -6.28 15.08 -19.16
C GLY A 6 -5.27 14.00 -19.54
N LEU A 7 -5.70 12.79 -19.88
CA LEU A 7 -4.77 11.73 -20.29
C LEU A 7 -4.58 11.76 -21.81
N ILE A 8 -3.31 11.81 -22.23
CA ILE A 8 -2.97 11.61 -23.64
C ILE A 8 -3.31 10.16 -23.97
N PRO A 9 -4.15 9.90 -24.97
CA PRO A 9 -4.46 8.53 -25.39
C PRO A 9 -3.15 7.77 -25.65
N ASP A 10 -3.04 6.57 -25.08
CA ASP A 10 -1.89 5.66 -25.21
C ASP A 10 -0.62 6.02 -24.41
N GLU A 11 -0.65 7.03 -23.53
CA GLU A 11 0.46 7.26 -22.59
C GLU A 11 0.30 6.34 -21.36
N PRO A 12 1.30 5.49 -21.04
CA PRO A 12 1.25 4.68 -19.83
C PRO A 12 1.30 5.58 -18.60
N SER A 13 0.18 5.65 -17.87
CA SER A 13 0.12 6.27 -16.55
C SER A 13 0.72 5.31 -15.52
N TRP A 14 1.50 5.88 -14.61
CA TRP A 14 2.04 5.20 -13.43
C TRP A 14 2.10 6.20 -12.30
N ASP A 15 2.15 5.70 -11.07
CA ASP A 15 2.49 6.51 -9.90
C ASP A 15 3.85 6.07 -9.35
N THR A 16 4.42 6.81 -8.40
CA THR A 16 5.73 6.47 -7.84
C THR A 16 5.77 6.59 -6.33
N LEU A 17 6.17 5.49 -5.70
CA LEU A 17 6.64 5.47 -4.34
C LEU A 17 8.12 5.88 -4.31
N SER A 18 8.44 7.01 -3.67
CA SER A 18 9.82 7.50 -3.53
C SER A 18 10.25 7.59 -2.08
N ALA A 19 11.50 7.26 -1.80
CA ALA A 19 12.19 7.70 -0.60
C ALA A 19 13.06 8.91 -0.92
N VAL A 20 12.96 9.93 -0.07
CA VAL A 20 13.72 11.18 -0.21
C VAL A 20 14.50 11.43 1.06
N ASP A 21 15.81 11.67 0.91
CA ASP A 21 16.65 12.14 2.01
C ASP A 21 16.32 13.60 2.31
N ILE A 22 15.81 13.88 3.51
CA ILE A 22 15.37 15.23 3.89
C ILE A 22 16.51 16.23 4.10
N GLY A 23 17.74 15.76 4.34
CA GLY A 23 18.90 16.63 4.56
C GLY A 23 19.47 17.18 3.26
N THR A 24 19.38 16.40 2.19
CA THR A 24 19.93 16.71 0.86
C THR A 24 18.86 17.02 -0.18
N GLY A 25 17.62 16.60 0.04
CA GLY A 25 16.53 16.65 -0.94
C GLY A 25 16.65 15.61 -2.06
N SER A 26 17.58 14.65 -1.94
CA SER A 26 17.84 13.68 -2.99
C SER A 26 16.91 12.48 -2.90
N VAL A 27 16.44 11.99 -4.05
CA VAL A 27 15.72 10.72 -4.13
C VAL A 27 16.72 9.59 -3.89
N VAL A 28 16.49 8.79 -2.85
CA VAL A 28 17.33 7.63 -2.50
C VAL A 28 16.98 6.45 -3.40
N TRP A 29 15.68 6.20 -3.55
CA TRP A 29 15.12 5.21 -4.47
C TRP A 29 13.71 5.61 -4.88
N ALA A 30 13.25 5.06 -6.00
CA ALA A 30 11.90 5.24 -6.52
C ALA A 30 11.40 3.94 -7.17
N VAL A 31 10.15 3.60 -6.89
CA VAL A 31 9.45 2.44 -7.45
C VAL A 31 8.24 2.95 -8.22
N ARG A 32 8.10 2.54 -9.48
CA ARG A 32 6.89 2.79 -10.26
C ARG A 32 5.81 1.80 -9.88
N THR A 33 4.62 2.30 -9.59
CA THR A 33 3.39 1.50 -9.41
C THR A 33 2.53 1.62 -10.65
N ALA A 34 1.80 0.57 -10.97
CA ALA A 34 0.93 0.56 -12.14
C ALA A 34 -0.27 1.51 -11.96
N ASP A 35 -0.70 1.69 -10.72
CA ASP A 35 -1.85 2.52 -10.35
C ASP A 35 -1.48 3.55 -9.28
N PRO A 36 -2.32 4.61 -9.11
CA PRO A 36 -2.15 5.60 -8.04
C PRO A 36 -2.09 4.98 -6.65
N ILE A 37 -1.21 5.52 -5.79
CA ILE A 37 -1.05 5.13 -4.40
C ILE A 37 -1.95 5.97 -3.50
N GLY A 38 -2.72 5.31 -2.62
CA GLY A 38 -3.63 5.98 -1.67
C GLY A 38 -2.98 6.55 -0.42
N GLY A 39 -1.77 6.09 -0.09
CA GLY A 39 -1.02 6.50 1.08
C GLY A 39 0.00 5.44 1.50
N THR A 40 0.84 5.79 2.47
CA THR A 40 1.95 4.95 2.91
C THR A 40 2.05 4.86 4.43
N LEU A 41 2.68 3.79 4.91
CA LEU A 41 3.05 3.59 6.33
C LEU A 41 4.49 3.09 6.40
N ALA A 42 5.38 3.86 7.01
CA ALA A 42 6.71 3.40 7.37
C ALA A 42 6.75 2.85 8.80
N THR A 43 7.54 1.81 9.03
CA THR A 43 7.71 1.18 10.34
C THR A 43 9.17 1.18 10.78
N ALA A 44 9.42 1.15 12.08
CA ALA A 44 10.77 1.02 12.63
C ALA A 44 11.43 -0.35 12.31
N GLY A 45 10.64 -1.33 11.85
CA GLY A 45 11.14 -2.64 11.41
C GLY A 45 11.75 -2.64 10.00
N GLY A 46 11.88 -1.48 9.35
CA GLY A 46 12.48 -1.37 8.01
C GLY A 46 11.51 -1.69 6.88
N LEU A 47 10.19 -1.62 7.12
CA LEU A 47 9.16 -1.84 6.10
C LEU A 47 8.40 -0.57 5.78
N VAL A 48 8.07 -0.37 4.50
CA VAL A 48 7.10 0.62 4.02
C VAL A 48 5.92 -0.11 3.39
N PHE A 49 4.71 0.16 3.83
CA PHE A 49 3.48 -0.36 3.25
C PHE A 49 2.81 0.69 2.37
N ALA A 50 2.25 0.27 1.23
CA ALA A 50 1.50 1.13 0.33
C ALA A 50 0.32 0.36 -0.28
N GLY A 51 -0.80 1.07 -0.45
CA GLY A 51 -1.99 0.57 -1.15
C GLY A 51 -2.16 1.26 -2.51
N GLU A 52 -2.59 0.50 -3.50
CA GLU A 52 -2.86 0.97 -4.85
C GLU A 52 -4.35 0.89 -5.20
N ASN A 53 -4.74 1.74 -6.15
CA ASN A 53 -6.13 1.84 -6.61
C ASN A 53 -6.67 0.55 -7.24
N SER A 54 -5.80 -0.31 -7.79
CA SER A 54 -6.16 -1.65 -8.29
C SER A 54 -6.30 -2.72 -7.20
N GLY A 55 -6.22 -2.32 -5.93
CA GLY A 55 -6.45 -3.19 -4.78
C GLY A 55 -5.21 -3.92 -4.26
N TRP A 56 -4.06 -3.71 -4.87
CA TRP A 56 -2.80 -4.23 -4.35
C TRP A 56 -2.41 -3.51 -3.05
N PHE A 57 -2.08 -4.29 -2.03
CA PHE A 57 -1.45 -3.83 -0.81
C PHE A 57 -0.08 -4.48 -0.68
N ARG A 58 0.96 -3.66 -0.62
CA ARG A 58 2.35 -4.10 -0.79
C ARG A 58 3.22 -3.63 0.37
N ALA A 59 4.25 -4.41 0.68
CA ALA A 59 5.30 -4.06 1.63
C ALA A 59 6.65 -4.06 0.93
N TYR A 60 7.41 -3.00 1.15
CA TYR A 60 8.72 -2.75 0.55
C TYR A 60 9.78 -2.64 1.63
N ASP A 61 11.01 -3.01 1.30
CA ASP A 61 12.18 -2.67 2.09
C ASP A 61 12.37 -1.15 2.11
N ALA A 62 12.44 -0.55 3.31
CA ALA A 62 12.50 0.90 3.46
C ALA A 62 13.82 1.51 2.95
N ALA A 63 14.90 0.74 2.93
CA ALA A 63 16.23 1.22 2.53
C ALA A 63 16.44 1.11 1.02
N THR A 64 15.84 0.12 0.36
CA THR A 64 16.09 -0.18 -1.07
C THR A 64 14.90 0.03 -1.98
N GLY A 65 13.67 0.04 -1.45
CA GLY A 65 12.45 0.02 -2.25
C GLY A 65 12.13 -1.36 -2.86
N GLU A 66 12.84 -2.42 -2.46
CA GLU A 66 12.56 -3.78 -2.95
C GLU A 66 11.18 -4.25 -2.47
N LEU A 67 10.37 -4.80 -3.39
CA LEU A 67 9.09 -5.40 -3.04
C LEU A 67 9.32 -6.72 -2.29
N LEU A 68 8.85 -6.81 -1.04
CA LEU A 68 9.04 -7.98 -0.18
C LEU A 68 7.78 -8.83 -0.04
N TRP A 69 6.61 -8.21 -0.13
CA TRP A 69 5.33 -8.89 0.06
C TRP A 69 4.19 -8.12 -0.62
N GLU A 70 3.18 -8.85 -1.07
CA GLU A 70 1.96 -8.26 -1.62
C GLU A 70 0.72 -9.10 -1.33
N PHE A 71 -0.43 -8.45 -1.31
CA PHE A 71 -1.75 -9.05 -1.19
C PHE A 71 -2.77 -8.27 -2.00
N GLN A 72 -3.67 -8.98 -2.68
CA GLN A 72 -4.75 -8.37 -3.45
C GLN A 72 -6.01 -8.29 -2.57
N CYS A 73 -6.39 -7.07 -2.17
CA CYS A 73 -7.53 -6.82 -1.31
C CYS A 73 -8.88 -6.93 -2.04
N GLY A 74 -8.89 -7.02 -3.38
CA GLY A 74 -10.09 -7.19 -4.20
C GLY A 74 -10.88 -5.92 -4.47
N ALA A 75 -10.53 -4.81 -3.81
CA ALA A 75 -11.07 -3.47 -4.00
C ALA A 75 -9.97 -2.44 -3.76
N GLY A 76 -10.11 -1.23 -4.34
CA GLY A 76 -9.08 -0.20 -4.30
C GLY A 76 -8.65 0.19 -2.89
N VAL A 77 -7.34 0.28 -2.67
CA VAL A 77 -6.72 0.59 -1.37
C VAL A 77 -6.26 2.04 -1.38
N ASN A 78 -7.22 2.94 -1.21
CA ASN A 78 -7.04 4.38 -1.44
C ASN A 78 -6.77 5.18 -0.16
N ALA A 79 -6.76 4.53 1.01
CA ALA A 79 -6.50 5.15 2.30
C ALA A 79 -5.10 4.77 2.83
N PRO A 80 -4.42 5.65 3.58
CA PRO A 80 -3.19 5.30 4.26
C PRO A 80 -3.40 4.11 5.21
N PRO A 81 -2.52 3.08 5.19
CA PRO A 81 -2.54 2.00 6.16
C PRO A 81 -2.15 2.48 7.56
N VAL A 82 -2.54 1.72 8.58
CA VAL A 82 -2.20 1.96 9.99
C VAL A 82 -1.60 0.70 10.62
N THR A 83 -0.74 0.87 11.63
CA THR A 83 -0.30 -0.23 12.49
C THR A 83 -0.62 0.05 13.95
N PHE A 84 -0.93 -0.99 14.71
CA PHE A 84 -1.25 -0.94 16.13
C PHE A 84 -0.84 -2.25 16.81
N SER A 85 -0.83 -2.27 18.14
CA SER A 85 -0.63 -3.50 18.91
C SER A 85 -1.92 -3.97 19.57
N LEU A 86 -2.15 -5.28 19.53
CA LEU A 86 -3.24 -5.96 20.24
C LEU A 86 -2.64 -7.23 20.86
N ASP A 87 -2.80 -7.40 22.18
CA ASP A 87 -2.29 -8.56 22.94
C ASP A 87 -0.79 -8.86 22.71
N GLY A 88 0.01 -7.81 22.54
CA GLY A 88 1.46 -7.93 22.32
C GLY A 88 1.85 -8.20 20.86
N GLU A 89 0.89 -8.29 19.95
CA GLU A 89 1.13 -8.53 18.53
C GLU A 89 1.00 -7.24 17.75
N GLN A 90 1.91 -7.02 16.80
CA GLN A 90 1.79 -5.91 15.86
C GLN A 90 0.88 -6.32 14.71
N LEU A 91 -0.13 -5.50 14.46
CA LEU A 91 -1.07 -5.66 13.36
C LEU A 91 -0.96 -4.47 12.41
N VAL A 92 -1.26 -4.72 11.13
CA VAL A 92 -1.37 -3.69 10.09
C VAL A 92 -2.78 -3.76 9.52
N ALA A 93 -3.48 -2.64 9.46
CA ALA A 93 -4.83 -2.56 8.90
C ALA A 93 -4.90 -1.55 7.78
N VAL A 94 -5.74 -1.85 6.78
CA VAL A 94 -6.01 -0.95 5.66
C VAL A 94 -7.46 -1.09 5.19
N ALA A 95 -8.06 0.01 4.76
CA ALA A 95 -9.39 0.00 4.17
C ALA A 95 -9.30 -0.31 2.67
N ALA A 96 -10.04 -1.32 2.24
CA ALA A 96 -10.25 -1.70 0.85
C ALA A 96 -11.69 -1.36 0.45
N GLY A 97 -11.94 -0.06 0.28
CA GLY A 97 -13.25 0.50 -0.05
C GLY A 97 -13.45 0.80 -1.53
N GLY A 98 -12.35 0.91 -2.28
CA GLY A 98 -12.42 1.33 -3.68
C GLY A 98 -12.75 2.81 -3.88
N SER A 99 -13.07 3.14 -5.12
CA SER A 99 -13.57 4.45 -5.51
C SER A 99 -14.70 4.32 -6.53
N PHE A 100 -15.58 5.31 -6.56
CA PHE A 100 -16.61 5.37 -7.60
C PHE A 100 -16.02 5.69 -8.98
N TYR A 101 -14.77 6.16 -9.03
CA TYR A 101 -14.11 6.60 -10.26
C TYR A 101 -13.45 5.45 -11.05
N ASP A 102 -13.12 4.33 -10.40
CA ASP A 102 -12.35 3.23 -11.00
C ASP A 102 -13.13 1.90 -11.15
N GLY A 103 -14.29 1.78 -10.52
CA GLY A 103 -15.14 0.60 -10.58
C GLY A 103 -14.70 -0.55 -9.66
N HIS A 104 -13.65 -0.39 -8.85
CA HIS A 104 -13.15 -1.39 -7.91
C HIS A 104 -13.75 -1.22 -6.51
N LEU A 105 -15.09 -1.33 -6.41
CA LEU A 105 -15.83 -1.10 -5.17
C LEU A 105 -15.60 -2.21 -4.12
N GLY A 106 -15.49 -1.80 -2.86
CA GLY A 106 -15.44 -2.71 -1.71
C GLY A 106 -15.93 -2.05 -0.43
N ASP A 107 -15.98 -2.81 0.66
CA ASP A 107 -16.43 -2.38 1.98
C ASP A 107 -15.63 -3.03 3.12
N ALA A 108 -14.42 -3.50 2.81
CA ALA A 108 -13.61 -4.28 3.75
C ALA A 108 -12.56 -3.42 4.47
N VAL A 109 -12.30 -3.78 5.72
CA VAL A 109 -11.03 -3.47 6.40
C VAL A 109 -10.26 -4.77 6.51
N VAL A 110 -9.08 -4.82 5.90
CA VAL A 110 -8.21 -5.99 5.94
C VAL A 110 -7.15 -5.77 7.02
N VAL A 111 -6.96 -6.78 7.87
CA VAL A 111 -6.00 -6.75 8.98
C VAL A 111 -5.00 -7.88 8.83
N PHE A 112 -3.72 -7.55 8.90
CA PHE A 112 -2.60 -8.45 8.72
C PHE A 112 -1.81 -8.56 10.03
N GLY A 113 -1.36 -9.76 10.34
CA GLY A 113 -0.42 -10.07 11.43
C GLY A 113 0.53 -11.17 10.99
N LEU A 114 1.65 -11.30 11.67
CA LEU A 114 2.56 -12.42 11.41
C LEU A 114 1.91 -13.74 11.83
N PRO A 115 2.14 -14.84 11.09
CA PRO A 115 1.62 -16.15 11.47
C PRO A 115 2.11 -16.54 12.86
N LYS A 116 1.18 -16.97 13.72
CA LYS A 116 1.54 -17.53 15.03
C LYS A 116 2.00 -18.98 14.86
N PRO A 117 2.95 -19.45 15.68
CA PRO A 117 3.18 -20.87 15.83
C PRO A 117 1.86 -21.57 16.17
N TYR A 118 1.66 -22.77 15.65
CA TYR A 118 0.53 -23.61 16.05
C TYR A 118 0.65 -23.94 17.55
N GLU A 119 -0.34 -23.54 18.34
CA GLU A 119 -0.54 -24.03 19.70
C GLU A 119 -1.63 -25.11 19.67
N PRO A 120 -1.32 -26.37 20.04
CA PRO A 120 -2.34 -27.41 20.13
C PRO A 120 -3.40 -27.04 21.18
N LEU A 121 -4.66 -27.25 20.82
CA LEU A 121 -5.77 -27.12 21.77
C LEU A 121 -5.57 -28.10 22.94
N PRO A 122 -5.95 -27.71 24.17
CA PRO A 122 -5.82 -28.57 25.36
C PRO A 122 -6.65 -29.86 25.26
#